data_AF-A0A448ZNF1-F1
#
_entry.id   AF-A0A448ZNF1-F1
#
_cell.length_a   1.000
_cell.length_b   1.000
_cell.length_c   1.000
_cell.angle_alpha   90.00
_cell.angle_beta   90.00
_cell.angle_gamma   90.00
#
_symmetry.space_group_name_H-M   'P 1'
#
loop_
_entity.id
_entity.type
_entity.pdbx_description
1 polymer ?
#
loop_
_entity_poly.entity_id
_entity_poly.type
_entity_poly.pdbx_seq_one_letter_code
_entity_poly.pdbx_strand_id
1 'polypeptide(L)'
;MPTKDNSSNSIHCEETTRGKTEKGSDKEDADPSLPLIHRRTALFNMAAAVVAASAGSATIPPLPSHAYTPDPDKLQESLYFVSRVQEATVQQERYIRKNLGGTGNGKEVRAKLKLTLRLVDKNYKLLDQINYASAYVTPPDQLVEASAAGYEAVDALQGAIDFVANDSNWAGGNDADRAEVLTGFLRDCREQLLVFTESMPAEKLRNARYRVEDENVKNRDEFDGDEDAGVYNPVNLPWKPVLAPTMPR
;
A
#
# COMPACT_ATOMS: atom_id res chain seq x y z
N MET A 1 -24.99 -3.88 -62.73
CA MET A 1 -23.73 -4.43 -63.27
C MET A 1 -22.70 -3.30 -63.32
N PRO A 2 -21.41 -3.48 -62.98
CA PRO A 2 -20.67 -4.64 -62.44
C PRO A 2 -20.15 -4.38 -60.99
N THR A 3 -20.21 -5.31 -60.02
CA THR A 3 -19.23 -6.37 -59.68
C THR A 3 -17.76 -5.97 -59.76
N LYS A 4 -17.06 -5.95 -58.62
CA LYS A 4 -15.70 -6.50 -58.47
C LYS A 4 -15.43 -6.96 -57.04
N ASP A 5 -15.31 -8.27 -56.92
CA ASP A 5 -14.64 -9.03 -55.87
C ASP A 5 -13.13 -8.70 -55.82
N ASN A 6 -12.53 -8.83 -54.64
CA ASN A 6 -11.14 -9.25 -54.36
C ASN A 6 -10.79 -8.79 -52.93
N SER A 7 -10.07 -9.51 -52.08
CA SER A 7 -9.21 -10.65 -52.31
C SER A 7 -9.05 -11.39 -50.99
N SER A 8 -9.09 -12.70 -51.07
CA SER A 8 -8.54 -13.63 -50.08
C SER A 8 -7.09 -13.28 -49.77
N ASN A 9 -6.70 -13.39 -48.50
CA ASN A 9 -5.30 -13.64 -48.13
C ASN A 9 -5.29 -14.71 -47.04
N SER A 10 -4.93 -15.93 -47.43
CA SER A 10 -4.72 -17.11 -46.59
C SER A 10 -3.27 -17.51 -46.76
N ILE A 11 -2.44 -17.27 -45.75
CA ILE A 11 -1.05 -17.74 -45.61
C ILE A 11 -0.82 -17.87 -44.08
N HIS A 12 -0.86 -19.07 -43.51
CA HIS A 12 0.26 -20.01 -43.27
C HIS A 12 1.01 -19.72 -41.96
N CYS A 13 0.99 -20.68 -41.02
CA CYS A 13 1.97 -20.94 -39.94
C CYS A 13 1.54 -22.25 -39.25
N GLU A 14 2.16 -23.38 -39.58
CA GLU A 14 3.38 -23.93 -38.98
C GLU A 14 3.10 -24.87 -37.79
N GLU A 15 3.04 -26.15 -38.16
CA GLU A 15 3.51 -27.36 -37.50
C GLU A 15 4.16 -27.21 -36.10
N THR A 16 3.40 -27.57 -35.06
CA THR A 16 3.90 -27.71 -33.68
C THR A 16 4.57 -29.07 -33.51
N THR A 17 5.90 -29.07 -33.42
CA THR A 17 6.70 -30.24 -33.03
C THR A 17 6.71 -30.44 -31.52
N ARG A 18 6.52 -31.69 -31.14
CA ARG A 18 6.27 -32.23 -29.80
C ARG A 18 7.60 -32.40 -29.04
N GLY A 19 7.88 -31.49 -28.11
CA GLY A 19 9.03 -31.53 -27.19
C GLY A 19 8.75 -32.38 -25.94
N LYS A 20 9.71 -33.25 -25.64
CA LYS A 20 9.72 -34.37 -24.69
C LYS A 20 9.96 -33.89 -23.26
N THR A 21 9.16 -34.36 -22.30
CA THR A 21 9.30 -34.08 -20.86
C THR A 21 10.28 -35.09 -20.24
N GLU A 22 11.42 -34.62 -19.74
CA GLU A 22 12.33 -35.43 -18.92
C GLU A 22 12.17 -35.06 -17.43
N LYS A 23 11.98 -36.13 -16.65
CA LYS A 23 11.93 -36.20 -15.19
C LYS A 23 13.35 -36.03 -14.64
N GLY A 24 13.56 -35.00 -13.81
CA GLY A 24 14.69 -34.91 -12.90
C GLY A 24 14.15 -34.86 -11.47
N SER A 25 14.41 -35.92 -10.71
CA SER A 25 14.03 -36.09 -9.31
C SER A 25 15.29 -35.96 -8.46
N ASP A 26 15.46 -34.83 -7.80
CA ASP A 26 16.49 -34.70 -6.77
C ASP A 26 15.81 -34.41 -5.43
N LYS A 27 15.91 -35.41 -4.56
CA LYS A 27 15.69 -35.32 -3.13
C LYS A 27 16.88 -34.57 -2.56
N GLU A 28 16.63 -33.51 -1.80
CA GLU A 28 17.64 -32.91 -0.95
C GLU A 28 17.12 -32.87 0.49
N ASP A 29 17.97 -33.40 1.37
CA ASP A 29 17.69 -33.80 2.73
C ASP A 29 17.52 -32.59 3.66
N ALA A 30 16.58 -32.73 4.59
CA ALA A 30 16.27 -31.76 5.62
C ALA A 30 17.38 -31.70 6.68
N ASP A 31 17.93 -30.51 6.92
CA ASP A 31 18.74 -30.18 8.10
C ASP A 31 17.84 -29.58 9.21
N PRO A 32 17.67 -30.25 10.37
CA PRO A 32 16.78 -29.78 11.43
C PRO A 32 17.57 -29.16 12.59
N SER A 33 18.00 -27.90 12.49
CA SER A 33 18.60 -27.26 13.68
C SER A 33 18.66 -25.72 13.72
N LEU A 34 17.60 -24.97 13.36
CA LEU A 34 17.44 -23.60 13.87
C LEU A 34 15.95 -23.25 14.09
N PRO A 35 15.55 -22.71 15.27
CA PRO A 35 14.20 -22.20 15.46
C PRO A 35 14.01 -20.92 14.62
N LEU A 36 13.38 -21.08 13.45
CA LEU A 36 12.85 -19.98 12.65
C LEU A 36 11.78 -19.25 13.45
N ILE A 37 12.15 -18.14 14.08
CA ILE A 37 11.22 -17.18 14.68
C ILE A 37 10.46 -16.50 13.54
N HIS A 38 9.33 -17.10 13.17
CA HIS A 38 8.39 -16.57 12.19
C HIS A 38 7.73 -15.31 12.76
N ARG A 39 8.22 -14.12 12.37
CA ARG A 39 7.54 -12.84 12.67
C ARG A 39 6.11 -12.77 12.10
N ARG A 40 5.77 -13.61 11.11
CA ARG A 40 4.40 -13.74 10.55
C ARG A 40 3.40 -14.45 11.48
N THR A 41 3.84 -15.17 12.51
CA THR A 41 2.94 -15.81 13.49
C THR A 41 2.53 -14.87 14.63
N ALA A 42 3.17 -13.71 14.77
CA ALA A 42 2.84 -12.72 15.80
C ALA A 42 1.59 -11.88 15.46
N LEU A 43 1.25 -11.73 14.17
CA LEU A 43 0.06 -10.95 13.74
C LEU A 43 -1.20 -11.81 13.55
N PHE A 44 -1.07 -13.14 13.48
CA PHE A 44 -2.21 -14.07 13.36
C PHE A 44 -2.58 -14.78 14.68
N ASN A 45 -1.85 -14.55 15.78
CA ASN A 45 -2.18 -15.11 17.10
C ASN A 45 -2.95 -14.15 18.05
N MET A 46 -3.58 -13.08 17.54
CA MET A 46 -4.52 -12.26 18.34
C MET A 46 -5.98 -12.76 18.29
N ALA A 47 -6.22 -14.00 17.83
CA ALA A 47 -7.57 -14.57 17.75
C ALA A 47 -7.73 -15.97 18.41
N ALA A 48 -6.86 -16.32 19.37
CA ALA A 48 -7.03 -17.54 20.17
C ALA A 48 -6.64 -17.32 21.64
N ALA A 49 -7.37 -16.44 22.32
CA ALA A 49 -7.33 -16.35 23.78
C ALA A 49 -8.74 -16.08 24.32
N VAL A 50 -9.71 -16.91 23.96
CA VAL A 50 -10.96 -17.04 24.72
C VAL A 50 -11.28 -18.52 24.78
N VAL A 51 -11.01 -19.11 25.95
CA VAL A 51 -11.87 -20.02 26.73
C VAL A 51 -10.96 -20.76 27.71
N ALA A 52 -10.82 -20.21 28.91
CA ALA A 52 -10.59 -20.96 30.14
C ALA A 52 -10.98 -20.09 31.36
N ALA A 53 -12.24 -20.26 31.77
CA ALA A 53 -12.74 -20.20 33.15
C ALA A 53 -12.26 -19.09 34.10
N SER A 54 -13.12 -18.07 34.24
CA SER A 54 -13.70 -17.60 35.52
C SER A 54 -12.85 -17.72 36.79
N ALA A 55 -12.12 -16.65 37.14
CA ALA A 55 -12.13 -15.99 38.46
C ALA A 55 -10.97 -14.99 38.52
N GLY A 56 -11.27 -13.69 38.46
CA GLY A 56 -10.30 -12.61 38.64
C GLY A 56 -9.72 -12.09 37.32
N SER A 57 -10.47 -11.23 36.63
CA SER A 57 -9.95 -10.42 35.52
C SER A 57 -8.88 -9.44 36.02
N ALA A 58 -7.64 -9.89 36.11
CA ALA A 58 -6.50 -9.00 35.99
C ALA A 58 -6.41 -8.57 34.53
N THR A 59 -6.89 -7.37 34.21
CA THR A 59 -6.62 -6.73 32.93
C THR A 59 -5.10 -6.58 32.81
N ILE A 60 -4.45 -7.46 32.05
CA ILE A 60 -3.04 -7.27 31.70
C ILE A 60 -3.01 -5.98 30.87
N PRO A 61 -2.40 -4.89 31.37
CA PRO A 61 -2.32 -3.68 30.59
C PRO A 61 -1.49 -3.99 29.33
N PRO A 62 -1.91 -3.55 28.14
CA PRO A 62 -1.12 -3.73 26.93
C PRO A 62 0.27 -3.14 27.18
N LEU A 63 1.30 -3.98 27.05
CA LEU A 63 2.68 -3.53 27.15
C LEU A 63 2.92 -2.52 26.01
N PRO A 64 3.50 -1.35 26.29
CA PRO A 64 3.80 -0.37 25.26
C PRO A 64 4.74 -1.02 24.24
N SER A 65 4.33 -1.01 22.97
CA SER A 65 5.18 -1.46 21.86
C SER A 65 6.42 -0.59 21.82
N HIS A 66 7.59 -1.17 22.09
CA HIS A 66 8.89 -0.48 22.03
C HIS A 66 9.28 0.00 20.62
N ALA A 67 8.49 -0.32 19.59
CA ALA A 67 8.81 0.00 18.20
C ALA A 67 8.45 1.45 17.80
N TYR A 68 7.60 2.15 18.57
CA TYR A 68 7.17 3.50 18.23
C TYR A 68 7.46 4.48 19.38
N THR A 69 8.25 5.51 19.08
CA THR A 69 8.44 6.65 19.99
C THR A 69 7.59 7.82 19.50
N PRO A 70 6.56 8.25 20.26
CA PRO A 70 5.77 9.44 19.94
C PRO A 70 6.65 10.68 19.82
N ASP A 71 6.29 11.58 18.91
CA ASP A 71 6.97 12.88 18.81
C ASP A 71 6.46 13.80 19.93
N PRO A 72 7.33 14.52 20.67
CA PRO A 72 6.86 15.50 21.64
C PRO A 72 6.01 16.62 21.01
N ASP A 73 6.22 16.91 19.72
CA ASP A 73 5.39 17.84 18.96
C ASP A 73 4.23 17.11 18.27
N LYS A 74 3.02 17.32 18.80
CA LYS A 74 1.79 16.71 18.28
C LYS A 74 1.47 17.10 16.84
N LEU A 75 1.81 18.32 16.40
CA LEU A 75 1.59 18.72 15.00
C LEU A 75 2.54 17.95 14.09
N GLN A 76 3.81 17.85 14.48
CA GLN A 76 4.79 17.06 13.74
C GLN A 76 4.40 15.57 13.70
N GLU A 77 3.88 15.03 14.81
CA GLU A 77 3.35 13.67 14.89
C GLU A 77 2.15 13.45 13.94
N SER A 78 1.20 14.39 13.92
CA SER A 78 0.05 14.36 13.02
C SER A 78 0.48 14.40 11.55
N LEU A 79 1.40 15.31 11.20
CA LEU A 79 1.96 15.41 9.84
C LEU A 79 2.78 14.18 9.45
N TYR A 80 3.40 13.50 10.42
CA TYR A 80 4.07 12.23 10.21
C TYR A 80 3.06 11.15 9.81
N PHE A 81 1.93 11.03 10.51
CA PHE A 81 0.88 10.08 10.13
C PHE A 81 0.26 10.39 8.75
N VAL A 82 0.04 11.66 8.42
CA VAL A 82 -0.40 12.06 7.08
C VAL A 82 0.63 11.64 6.01
N SER A 83 1.92 11.86 6.28
CA SER A 83 2.99 11.46 5.36
C SER A 83 3.09 9.93 5.20
N ARG A 84 2.83 9.16 6.27
CA ARG A 84 2.76 7.68 6.22
C ARG A 84 1.58 7.19 5.39
N VAL A 85 0.44 7.89 5.39
CA VAL A 85 -0.68 7.59 4.48
C VAL A 85 -0.28 7.84 3.03
N GLN A 86 0.34 8.99 2.73
CA GLN A 86 0.85 9.29 1.38
C GLN A 86 1.84 8.23 0.88
N GLU A 87 2.73 7.74 1.74
CA GLU A 87 3.63 6.64 1.41
C GLU A 87 2.85 5.33 1.15
N ALA A 88 1.93 4.99 2.04
CA ALA A 88 1.13 3.77 1.92
C ALA A 88 0.33 3.75 0.62
N THR A 89 -0.25 4.86 0.18
CA THR A 89 -0.99 4.92 -1.10
C THR A 89 -0.09 4.63 -2.30
N VAL A 90 1.16 5.12 -2.31
CA VAL A 90 2.14 4.80 -3.37
C VAL A 90 2.49 3.31 -3.36
N GLN A 91 2.71 2.73 -2.18
CA GLN A 91 3.00 1.30 -2.05
C GLN A 91 1.81 0.44 -2.54
N GLN A 92 0.57 0.81 -2.17
CA GLN A 92 -0.63 0.11 -2.65
C GLN A 92 -0.81 0.28 -4.16
N GLU A 93 -0.57 1.46 -4.71
CA GLU A 93 -0.64 1.72 -6.16
C GLU A 93 0.33 0.82 -6.93
N ARG A 94 1.58 0.70 -6.46
CA ARG A 94 2.57 -0.20 -7.04
C ARG A 94 2.14 -1.67 -6.94
N TYR A 95 1.62 -2.07 -5.78
CA TYR A 95 1.11 -3.42 -5.56
C TYR A 95 -0.04 -3.75 -6.51
N ILE A 96 -0.99 -2.83 -6.70
CA ILE A 96 -2.12 -2.99 -7.64
C ILE A 96 -1.61 -3.14 -9.07
N ARG A 97 -0.73 -2.24 -9.53
CA ARG A 97 -0.19 -2.31 -10.91
C ARG A 97 0.54 -3.61 -11.17
N LYS A 98 1.35 -4.08 -10.22
CA LYS A 98 2.12 -5.31 -10.38
C LYS A 98 1.25 -6.57 -10.39
N ASN A 99 0.23 -6.63 -9.52
CA ASN A 99 -0.51 -7.87 -9.29
C ASN A 99 -1.88 -7.91 -10.00
N LEU A 100 -2.52 -6.77 -10.19
CA LEU A 100 -3.81 -6.67 -10.88
C LEU A 100 -3.64 -6.34 -12.37
N GLY A 101 -2.62 -5.55 -12.74
CA GLY A 101 -2.28 -5.26 -14.14
C GLY A 101 -1.56 -6.40 -14.87
N GLY A 102 -1.38 -7.56 -14.24
CA GLY A 102 -0.69 -8.74 -14.77
C GLY A 102 -1.51 -10.02 -14.65
N THR A 103 -0.87 -11.18 -14.53
CA THR A 103 -1.49 -12.53 -14.41
C THR A 103 -1.93 -12.90 -12.99
N GLY A 104 -2.07 -11.94 -12.07
CA GLY A 104 -2.30 -12.23 -10.67
C GLY A 104 -3.69 -12.79 -10.36
N ASN A 105 -3.80 -13.52 -9.25
CA ASN A 105 -5.08 -14.02 -8.74
C ASN A 105 -5.86 -12.86 -8.08
N GLY A 106 -6.79 -12.24 -8.83
CA GLY A 106 -7.59 -11.10 -8.36
C GLY A 106 -8.23 -11.29 -6.98
N LYS A 107 -8.59 -12.53 -6.61
CA LYS A 107 -9.15 -12.84 -5.28
C LYS A 107 -8.15 -12.62 -4.13
N GLU A 108 -6.90 -13.03 -4.32
CA GLU A 108 -5.84 -12.84 -3.32
C GLU A 108 -5.45 -11.36 -3.22
N VAL A 109 -5.34 -10.69 -4.37
CA VAL A 109 -5.05 -9.25 -4.44
C VAL A 109 -6.11 -8.47 -3.69
N ARG A 110 -7.39 -8.78 -3.92
CA ARG A 110 -8.52 -8.19 -3.21
C ARG A 110 -8.45 -8.39 -1.71
N ALA A 111 -8.23 -9.63 -1.26
CA ALA A 111 -8.19 -9.96 0.17
C ALA A 111 -7.08 -9.18 0.88
N LYS A 112 -5.90 -9.07 0.24
CA LYS A 112 -4.78 -8.30 0.75
C LYS A 112 -5.09 -6.79 0.78
N LEU A 113 -5.65 -6.23 -0.29
CA LEU A 113 -6.04 -4.81 -0.34
C LEU A 113 -7.10 -4.46 0.72
N LYS A 114 -8.09 -5.34 0.92
CA LYS A 114 -9.15 -5.13 1.93
C LYS A 114 -8.55 -5.02 3.34
N LEU A 115 -7.53 -5.83 3.63
CA LEU A 115 -6.83 -5.79 4.89
C LEU A 115 -5.93 -4.54 4.99
N THR A 116 -5.06 -4.31 4.01
CA THR A 116 -4.07 -3.24 4.08
C THR A 116 -4.70 -1.85 4.09
N LEU A 117 -5.70 -1.58 3.26
CA LEU A 117 -6.38 -0.28 3.24
C LEU A 117 -7.12 0.01 4.55
N ARG A 118 -7.77 -1.00 5.16
CA ARG A 118 -8.39 -0.87 6.48
C ARG A 118 -7.38 -0.62 7.59
N LEU A 119 -6.20 -1.26 7.52
CA LEU A 119 -5.13 -1.01 8.48
C LEU A 119 -4.58 0.41 8.35
N VAL A 120 -4.43 0.93 7.13
CA VAL A 120 -4.03 2.33 6.89
C VAL A 120 -5.04 3.28 7.54
N ASP A 121 -6.34 3.10 7.27
CA ASP A 121 -7.40 3.91 7.88
C ASP A 121 -7.37 3.88 9.42
N LYS A 122 -7.35 2.67 10.01
CA LYS A 122 -7.44 2.51 11.47
C LYS A 122 -6.18 2.90 12.23
N ASN A 123 -4.99 2.67 11.67
CA ASN A 123 -3.74 2.95 12.36
C ASN A 123 -3.38 4.43 12.32
N TYR A 124 -3.66 5.10 11.21
CA TYR A 124 -3.26 6.50 11.03
C TYR A 124 -4.40 7.48 11.36
N LYS A 125 -5.65 7.04 11.34
CA LYS A 125 -6.83 7.86 11.66
C LYS A 125 -6.83 9.18 10.89
N LEU A 126 -6.72 9.11 9.57
CA LEU A 126 -6.42 10.25 8.70
C LEU A 126 -7.32 11.47 8.98
N LEU A 127 -8.64 11.25 9.16
CA LEU A 127 -9.60 12.30 9.48
C LEU A 127 -9.26 13.04 10.78
N ASP A 128 -8.87 12.32 11.83
CA ASP A 128 -8.49 12.91 13.11
C ASP A 128 -7.22 13.77 12.96
N GLN A 129 -6.25 13.29 12.17
CA GLN A 129 -5.00 14.03 11.91
C GLN A 129 -5.27 15.31 11.11
N ILE A 130 -6.17 15.27 10.14
CA ILE A 130 -6.55 16.44 9.33
C ILE A 130 -7.30 17.45 10.19
N ASN A 131 -8.26 16.99 11.01
CA ASN A 131 -8.98 17.84 11.95
C ASN A 131 -8.01 18.54 12.91
N TYR A 132 -7.02 17.82 13.43
CA TYR A 132 -6.02 18.39 14.33
C TYR A 132 -5.09 19.37 13.62
N ALA A 133 -4.53 18.99 12.47
CA ALA A 133 -3.56 19.81 11.73
C ALA A 133 -4.21 21.05 11.08
N SER A 134 -5.51 21.02 10.76
CA SER A 134 -6.23 22.18 10.19
C SER A 134 -6.14 23.43 11.08
N ALA A 135 -6.05 23.28 12.40
CA ALA A 135 -5.89 24.39 13.34
C ALA A 135 -4.55 25.15 13.18
N TYR A 136 -3.58 24.59 12.44
CA TYR A 136 -2.25 25.14 12.24
C TYR A 136 -1.99 25.60 10.80
N VAL A 137 -3.03 25.65 9.96
CA VAL A 137 -2.93 26.11 8.57
C VAL A 137 -2.39 27.54 8.52
N THR A 138 -1.36 27.73 7.69
CA THR A 138 -0.70 29.03 7.47
C THR A 138 -0.52 29.22 5.97
N PRO A 139 -1.08 30.29 5.36
CA PRO A 139 -1.80 31.40 5.99
C PRO A 139 -3.29 31.08 6.33
N PRO A 140 -3.93 31.79 7.28
CA PRO A 140 -5.28 31.45 7.77
C PRO A 140 -6.40 31.57 6.74
N ASP A 141 -6.22 32.37 5.69
CA ASP A 141 -7.14 32.50 4.56
C ASP A 141 -7.26 31.21 3.74
N GLN A 142 -6.25 30.35 3.77
CA GLN A 142 -6.27 29.03 3.13
C GLN A 142 -6.94 27.95 3.98
N LEU A 143 -7.39 28.25 5.20
CA LEU A 143 -7.97 27.24 6.11
C LEU A 143 -9.10 26.43 5.47
N VAL A 144 -10.02 27.11 4.76
CA VAL A 144 -11.19 26.46 4.15
C VAL A 144 -10.77 25.55 3.01
N GLU A 145 -9.90 26.03 2.12
CA GLU A 145 -9.42 25.27 0.96
C GLU A 145 -8.57 24.08 1.39
N ALA A 146 -7.61 24.29 2.30
CA ALA A 146 -6.78 23.21 2.83
C ALA A 146 -7.64 22.15 3.53
N SER A 147 -8.58 22.56 4.39
CA SER A 147 -9.45 21.60 5.08
C SER A 147 -10.34 20.83 4.11
N ALA A 148 -10.86 21.48 3.07
CA ALA A 148 -11.64 20.82 2.01
C ALA A 148 -10.80 19.76 1.29
N ALA A 149 -9.58 20.09 0.86
CA ALA A 149 -8.64 19.13 0.27
C ALA A 149 -8.36 17.95 1.22
N GLY A 150 -8.17 18.24 2.51
CA GLY A 150 -8.02 17.19 3.52
C GLY A 150 -9.21 16.23 3.57
N TYR A 151 -10.44 16.74 3.61
CA TYR A 151 -11.64 15.89 3.61
C TYR A 151 -11.82 15.12 2.30
N GLU A 152 -11.55 15.74 1.15
CA GLU A 152 -11.55 15.06 -0.14
C GLU A 152 -10.55 13.90 -0.19
N ALA A 153 -9.38 14.06 0.47
CA ALA A 153 -8.42 12.97 0.59
C ALA A 153 -8.95 11.79 1.42
N VAL A 154 -9.67 12.07 2.51
CA VAL A 154 -10.32 11.04 3.34
C VAL A 154 -11.39 10.31 2.55
N ASP A 155 -12.23 11.05 1.83
CA ASP A 155 -13.29 10.49 1.00
C ASP A 155 -12.72 9.61 -0.13
N ALA A 156 -11.63 10.05 -0.78
CA ALA A 156 -10.95 9.25 -1.79
C ALA A 156 -10.39 7.93 -1.21
N LEU A 157 -9.77 7.98 -0.02
CA LEU A 157 -9.29 6.77 0.67
C LEU A 157 -10.46 5.83 1.03
N GLN A 158 -11.56 6.38 1.51
CA GLN A 158 -12.76 5.61 1.83
C GLN A 158 -13.38 4.99 0.55
N GLY A 159 -13.38 5.72 -0.57
CA GLY A 159 -13.79 5.22 -1.88
C GLY A 159 -12.98 4.00 -2.32
N ALA A 160 -11.66 3.99 -2.10
CA ALA A 160 -10.84 2.81 -2.34
C ALA A 160 -11.23 1.63 -1.44
N ILE A 161 -11.46 1.86 -0.14
CA ILE A 161 -11.88 0.83 0.82
C ILE A 161 -13.21 0.21 0.41
N ASP A 162 -14.20 1.04 0.08
CA ASP A 162 -15.54 0.61 -0.30
C ASP A 162 -15.53 -0.14 -1.63
N PHE A 163 -14.72 0.31 -2.59
CA PHE A 163 -14.55 -0.36 -3.87
C PHE A 163 -14.02 -1.80 -3.70
N VAL A 164 -13.00 -1.99 -2.85
CA VAL A 164 -12.45 -3.34 -2.58
C VAL A 164 -13.41 -4.18 -1.75
N ALA A 165 -14.14 -3.56 -0.81
CA ALA A 165 -15.07 -4.25 0.06
C ALA A 165 -16.30 -4.79 -0.69
N ASN A 166 -16.76 -4.09 -1.73
CA ASN A 166 -17.92 -4.48 -2.52
C ASN A 166 -17.64 -5.67 -3.45
N ASP A 167 -18.34 -6.79 -3.25
CA ASP A 167 -18.19 -8.01 -4.07
C ASP A 167 -18.58 -7.80 -5.53
N SER A 168 -19.56 -6.94 -5.82
CA SER A 168 -20.04 -6.73 -7.19
C SER A 168 -18.98 -6.16 -8.11
N ASN A 169 -18.09 -5.30 -7.58
CA ASN A 169 -16.99 -4.70 -8.34
C ASN A 169 -15.96 -5.75 -8.79
N TRP A 170 -15.96 -6.93 -8.16
CA TRP A 170 -15.04 -8.03 -8.41
C TRP A 170 -15.69 -9.19 -9.17
N ALA A 171 -16.99 -9.11 -9.47
CA ALA A 171 -17.69 -10.09 -10.29
C ALA A 171 -17.52 -9.77 -11.80
N GLY A 172 -16.94 -10.68 -12.58
CA GLY A 172 -17.05 -10.69 -14.04
C GLY A 172 -16.45 -9.52 -14.85
N GLY A 173 -15.64 -8.65 -14.24
CA GLY A 173 -14.99 -7.50 -14.88
C GLY A 173 -13.49 -7.69 -15.17
N ASN A 174 -12.94 -6.74 -15.95
CA ASN A 174 -11.52 -6.68 -16.31
C ASN A 174 -10.67 -6.17 -15.14
N ASP A 175 -9.56 -6.86 -14.86
CA ASP A 175 -8.63 -6.48 -13.80
C ASP A 175 -7.88 -5.17 -14.10
N ALA A 176 -7.66 -4.83 -15.38
CA ALA A 176 -7.05 -3.55 -15.76
C ALA A 176 -7.95 -2.35 -15.36
N ASP A 177 -9.26 -2.43 -15.64
CA ASP A 177 -10.22 -1.36 -15.32
C ASP A 177 -10.33 -1.20 -13.79
N ARG A 178 -10.33 -2.31 -13.05
CA ARG A 178 -10.30 -2.28 -11.58
C ARG A 178 -9.03 -1.65 -11.05
N ALA A 179 -7.88 -1.95 -11.67
CA ALA A 179 -6.60 -1.36 -11.31
C ALA A 179 -6.62 0.15 -11.54
N GLU A 180 -7.17 0.60 -12.67
CA GLU A 180 -7.30 2.01 -12.99
C GLU A 180 -8.17 2.74 -11.96
N VAL A 181 -9.37 2.22 -11.65
CA VAL A 181 -10.26 2.82 -10.65
C VAL A 181 -9.60 2.90 -9.27
N LEU A 182 -8.99 1.80 -8.81
CA LEU A 182 -8.32 1.77 -7.50
C LEU A 182 -7.12 2.72 -7.44
N THR A 183 -6.30 2.74 -8.49
CA THR A 183 -5.15 3.64 -8.54
C THR A 183 -5.58 5.10 -8.69
N GLY A 184 -6.73 5.38 -9.31
CA GLY A 184 -7.39 6.67 -9.33
C GLY A 184 -7.65 7.18 -7.91
N PHE A 185 -8.42 6.44 -7.10
CA PHE A 185 -8.70 6.83 -5.71
C PHE A 185 -7.44 7.07 -4.87
N LEU A 186 -6.42 6.20 -5.01
CA LEU A 186 -5.17 6.34 -4.27
C LEU A 186 -4.33 7.55 -4.71
N ARG A 187 -4.38 7.89 -6.00
CA ARG A 187 -3.73 9.08 -6.55
C ARG A 187 -4.46 10.34 -6.08
N ASP A 188 -5.78 10.39 -6.20
CA ASP A 188 -6.58 11.53 -5.79
C ASP A 188 -6.41 11.81 -4.30
N CYS A 189 -6.45 10.77 -3.45
CA CYS A 189 -6.13 10.88 -2.03
C CYS A 189 -4.78 11.56 -1.79
N ARG A 190 -3.74 11.13 -2.52
CA ARG A 190 -2.39 11.66 -2.35
C ARG A 190 -2.24 13.09 -2.85
N GLU A 191 -2.84 13.42 -4.00
CA GLU A 191 -2.82 14.77 -4.58
C GLU A 191 -3.51 15.76 -3.64
N GLN A 192 -4.66 15.38 -3.08
CA GLN A 192 -5.38 16.20 -2.11
C GLN A 192 -4.61 16.36 -0.79
N LEU A 193 -3.93 15.30 -0.31
CA LEU A 193 -3.01 15.43 0.83
C LEU A 193 -1.82 16.34 0.53
N LEU A 194 -1.33 16.40 -0.71
CA LEU A 194 -0.26 17.33 -1.07
C LEU A 194 -0.74 18.77 -0.93
N VAL A 195 -1.90 19.10 -1.52
CA VAL A 195 -2.55 20.42 -1.36
C VAL A 195 -2.74 20.78 0.11
N PHE A 196 -3.27 19.86 0.92
CA PHE A 196 -3.43 20.08 2.36
C PHE A 196 -2.10 20.37 3.08
N THR A 197 -1.05 19.59 2.77
CA THR A 197 0.25 19.74 3.43
C THR A 197 1.03 20.99 2.97
N GLU A 198 0.75 21.54 1.80
CA GLU A 198 1.39 22.78 1.31
C GLU A 198 1.05 23.99 2.18
N SER A 199 -0.15 24.01 2.78
CA SER A 199 -0.58 25.05 3.71
C SER A 199 -0.12 24.83 5.16
N MET A 200 0.77 23.85 5.42
CA MET A 200 1.29 23.54 6.76
C MET A 200 2.64 24.21 7.03
N PRO A 201 3.02 24.42 8.30
CA PRO A 201 4.35 24.91 8.65
C PRO A 201 5.46 24.03 8.06
N ALA A 202 6.21 24.57 7.09
CA ALA A 202 7.16 23.82 6.27
C ALA A 202 8.26 23.11 7.09
N GLU A 203 8.68 23.70 8.21
CA GLU A 203 9.66 23.10 9.12
C GLU A 203 9.14 21.79 9.73
N LYS A 204 7.92 21.82 10.27
CA LYS A 204 7.29 20.66 10.92
C LYS A 204 7.00 19.56 9.91
N LEU A 205 6.49 19.93 8.73
CA LEU A 205 6.26 18.99 7.64
C LEU A 205 7.56 18.34 7.16
N ARG A 206 8.64 19.11 7.02
CA ARG A 206 9.95 18.58 6.60
C ARG A 206 10.49 17.59 7.63
N ASN A 207 10.42 17.91 8.91
CA ASN A 207 10.89 17.01 9.97
C ASN A 207 10.06 15.72 10.03
N ALA A 208 8.74 15.83 9.89
CA ALA A 208 7.84 14.68 9.79
C ALA A 208 8.19 13.77 8.60
N ARG A 209 8.42 14.34 7.42
CA ARG A 209 8.82 13.61 6.21
C ARG A 209 10.21 12.98 6.34
N TYR A 210 11.16 13.70 6.95
CA TYR A 210 12.50 13.19 7.23
C TYR A 210 12.45 11.94 8.12
N ARG A 211 11.58 11.94 9.14
CA ARG A 211 11.36 10.76 9.98
C ARG A 211 10.88 9.55 9.17
N VAL A 212 9.90 9.73 8.27
CA VAL A 212 9.44 8.64 7.38
C VAL A 212 10.57 8.12 6.50
N GLU A 213 11.40 9.02 5.97
CA GLU A 213 12.55 8.68 5.14
C GLU A 213 13.61 7.87 5.89
N ASP A 214 13.96 8.31 7.10
CA ASP A 214 14.92 7.63 7.97
C ASP A 214 14.41 6.24 8.37
N GLU A 215 13.14 6.11 8.75
CA GLU A 215 12.50 4.83 9.03
C GLU A 215 12.52 3.91 7.81
N ASN A 216 12.30 4.44 6.60
CA ASN A 216 12.36 3.66 5.36
C ASN A 216 13.77 3.18 5.02
N VAL A 217 14.80 3.98 5.32
CA VAL A 217 16.20 3.58 5.19
C VAL A 217 16.52 2.46 6.18
N LYS A 218 16.16 2.61 7.45
CA LYS A 218 16.35 1.58 8.48
C LYS A 218 15.63 0.28 8.13
N ASN A 219 14.36 0.37 7.72
CA ASN A 219 13.58 -0.79 7.30
C ASN A 219 14.22 -1.53 6.11
N ARG A 220 14.87 -0.80 5.20
CA ARG A 220 15.61 -1.38 4.08
C ARG A 220 16.88 -2.09 4.55
N ASP A 221 17.62 -1.44 5.45
CA ASP A 221 18.92 -1.93 5.92
C ASP A 221 18.75 -3.13 6.88
N GLU A 222 17.62 -3.20 7.59
CA GLU A 222 17.21 -4.36 8.41
C GLU A 222 16.63 -5.52 7.60
N PHE A 223 16.23 -5.28 6.35
CA PHE A 223 15.62 -6.30 5.51
C PHE A 223 16.72 -7.23 4.96
N ASP A 224 16.62 -8.52 5.30
CA ASP A 224 17.59 -9.57 4.98
C ASP A 224 17.59 -10.03 3.51
N GLY A 225 16.73 -9.43 2.68
CA GLY A 225 16.76 -9.61 1.23
C GLY A 225 15.92 -10.78 0.71
N ASP A 226 14.99 -11.32 1.49
CA ASP A 226 14.06 -12.36 1.01
C ASP A 226 13.26 -11.85 -0.21
N GLU A 227 13.59 -12.37 -1.39
CA GLU A 227 13.03 -11.97 -2.69
C GLU A 227 11.50 -12.15 -2.75
N ASP A 228 10.95 -13.05 -1.93
CA ASP A 228 9.51 -13.37 -1.88
C ASP A 228 8.74 -12.60 -0.79
N ALA A 229 9.43 -11.81 0.05
CA ALA A 229 8.75 -11.10 1.14
C ALA A 229 7.79 -10.01 0.65
N GLY A 230 7.93 -9.57 -0.61
CA GLY A 230 7.10 -8.52 -1.21
C GLY A 230 7.31 -7.14 -0.57
N VAL A 231 8.50 -6.89 0.00
CA VAL A 231 8.90 -5.57 0.50
C VAL A 231 9.42 -4.76 -0.68
N TYR A 232 8.56 -3.89 -1.22
CA TYR A 232 8.83 -3.13 -2.44
C TYR A 232 9.57 -1.83 -2.16
N ASN A 233 10.87 -1.90 -1.92
CA ASN A 233 11.75 -0.72 -1.90
C ASN A 233 12.64 -0.69 -3.17
N PRO A 234 12.99 0.47 -3.76
CA PRO A 234 12.68 1.83 -3.32
C PRO A 234 11.22 2.25 -3.55
N VAL A 235 10.59 2.86 -2.54
CA VAL A 235 9.35 3.62 -2.67
C VAL A 235 9.70 5.04 -3.13
N ASN A 236 9.21 5.45 -4.30
CA ASN A 236 9.32 6.84 -4.73
C ASN A 236 8.38 7.69 -3.88
N LEU A 237 8.93 8.40 -2.90
CA LEU A 237 8.16 9.25 -2.01
C LEU A 237 7.54 10.40 -2.80
N PRO A 238 6.25 10.72 -2.59
CA PRO A 238 5.54 11.65 -3.45
C PRO A 238 5.98 13.11 -3.29
N TRP A 239 6.65 13.43 -2.18
CA TRP A 239 7.24 14.73 -1.93
C TRP A 239 8.70 14.85 -2.37
N LYS A 240 9.30 13.79 -2.94
CA LYS A 240 10.63 13.86 -3.54
C LYS A 240 10.49 14.04 -5.05
N PRO A 241 11.28 14.94 -5.67
CA PRO A 241 11.36 14.98 -7.10
C PRO A 241 11.83 13.61 -7.60
N VAL A 242 11.15 13.08 -8.62
CA VAL A 242 11.59 11.86 -9.30
C VAL A 242 12.97 12.16 -9.87
N LEU A 243 14.01 11.61 -9.25
CA LEU A 243 15.37 11.71 -9.79
C LEU A 243 15.30 11.09 -11.19
N ALA A 244 15.53 11.91 -12.21
CA ALA A 244 15.57 11.42 -13.59
C ALA A 244 16.55 10.23 -13.63
N PRO A 245 16.20 9.12 -14.32
CA PRO A 245 17.08 7.98 -14.40
C PRO A 245 18.43 8.46 -14.91
N THR A 246 19.47 8.31 -14.08
CA THR A 246 20.83 8.63 -14.49
C THR A 246 21.16 7.68 -15.62
N MET A 247 21.09 8.18 -16.85
CA MET A 247 21.45 7.41 -18.04
C MET A 247 22.85 6.84 -17.80
N PRO A 248 23.06 5.51 -17.95
CA PRO A 248 24.38 4.93 -17.82
C PRO A 248 25.32 5.62 -18.81
N ARG A 249 26.44 6.14 -18.30
CA ARG A 249 27.51 6.72 -19.10
C ARG A 249 28.32 5.61 -19.77
#